data_AF-A0A0A2V4M0-F1
#
_entry.id   AF-A0A0A2V4M0-F1
#
_cell.length_a   1.000
_cell.length_b   1.000
_cell.length_c   1.000
_cell.angle_alpha   90.00
_cell.angle_beta   90.00
_cell.angle_gamma   90.00
#
_symmetry.space_group_name_H-M   'P 1'
#
loop_
_entity.id
_entity.type
_entity.pdbx_description
1 polymer ?
#
loop_
_entity_poly.entity_id
_entity_poly.type
_entity_poly.pdbx_seq_one_letter_code
_entity_poly.pdbx_strand_id
1 'polypeptide(L)'
;MTSYYYSAKKNVFIAAGSTLLETDAFTDAVPVSNKIFAEFFIGENDGKRRVPGTDGLPSWEEIPPPTEDELHAIAVQEAENKKAQLLAESAEAVREWQTDLLLGIISDQDKARFIGWRSYAKKLKAVDTSTAPDVTWPDKPAV
;
A
#
# COMPACT_ATOMS: atom_id res chain seq x y z
N MET A 1 -32.22 -24.50 -6.50
CA MET A 1 -31.21 -24.38 -7.57
C MET A 1 -29.90 -23.94 -6.94
N THR A 2 -28.77 -24.48 -7.39
CA THR A 2 -27.44 -24.01 -6.99
C THR A 2 -27.17 -22.67 -7.66
N SER A 3 -26.89 -21.63 -6.87
CA SER A 3 -26.57 -20.29 -7.40
C SER A 3 -25.09 -19.98 -7.42
N TYR A 4 -24.28 -20.69 -6.62
CA TYR A 4 -22.85 -20.42 -6.46
C TYR A 4 -22.02 -21.70 -6.35
N TYR A 5 -20.77 -21.57 -6.75
CA TYR A 5 -19.71 -22.56 -6.61
C TYR A 5 -18.54 -21.93 -5.86
N TYR A 6 -17.74 -22.74 -5.16
CA TYR A 6 -16.53 -22.31 -4.47
C TYR A 6 -15.34 -23.11 -4.96
N SER A 7 -14.26 -22.45 -5.38
CA SER A 7 -12.98 -23.06 -5.70
C SER A 7 -12.03 -22.89 -4.52
N ALA A 8 -11.59 -24.00 -3.94
CA ALA A 8 -10.65 -24.03 -2.83
C ALA A 8 -9.24 -23.60 -3.27
N LYS A 9 -8.79 -24.03 -4.46
CA LYS A 9 -7.48 -23.68 -5.03
C LYS A 9 -7.32 -22.19 -5.26
N LYS A 10 -8.41 -21.50 -5.59
CA LYS A 10 -8.42 -20.05 -5.86
C LYS A 10 -9.02 -19.24 -4.71
N ASN A 11 -9.55 -19.91 -3.68
CA ASN A 11 -10.27 -19.32 -2.56
C ASN A 11 -11.30 -18.27 -3.04
N VAL A 12 -12.14 -18.63 -4.01
CA VAL A 12 -13.07 -17.69 -4.65
C VAL A 12 -14.42 -18.34 -4.93
N PHE A 13 -15.47 -17.52 -4.88
CA PHE A 13 -16.82 -17.90 -5.27
C PHE A 13 -17.10 -17.53 -6.74
N ILE A 14 -17.83 -18.40 -7.42
CA ILE A 14 -18.19 -18.26 -8.83
C ILE A 14 -19.70 -18.44 -8.95
N ALA A 15 -20.36 -17.55 -9.69
CA ALA A 15 -21.79 -17.67 -9.94
C ALA A 15 -22.10 -18.87 -10.87
N ALA A 16 -23.20 -19.56 -10.60
CA ALA A 16 -23.70 -20.61 -11.50
C ALA A 16 -23.97 -20.04 -12.91
N GLY A 17 -23.56 -20.78 -13.94
CA GLY A 17 -23.65 -20.33 -15.33
C GLY A 17 -22.51 -19.40 -15.78
N SER A 18 -21.52 -19.12 -14.92
CA SER A 18 -20.31 -18.43 -15.34
C SER A 18 -19.47 -19.33 -16.27
N THR A 19 -18.97 -18.77 -17.37
CA THR A 19 -18.03 -19.44 -18.29
C THR A 19 -16.70 -19.80 -17.62
N LEU A 20 -16.37 -19.19 -16.47
CA LEU A 20 -15.18 -19.53 -15.70
C LEU A 20 -15.19 -21.01 -15.26
N LEU A 21 -16.37 -21.59 -15.02
CA LEU A 21 -16.52 -22.99 -14.65
C LEU A 21 -16.18 -23.95 -15.79
N GLU A 22 -16.13 -23.46 -17.04
CA GLU A 22 -15.77 -24.25 -18.23
C GLU A 22 -14.25 -24.23 -18.49
N THR A 23 -13.49 -23.46 -17.72
CA THR A 23 -12.04 -23.35 -17.85
C THR A 23 -11.30 -24.31 -16.92
N ASP A 24 -10.10 -24.72 -17.32
CA ASP A 24 -9.24 -25.59 -16.48
C ASP A 24 -8.86 -24.95 -15.13
N ALA A 25 -8.99 -23.63 -15.02
CA ALA A 25 -8.61 -22.85 -13.84
C ALA A 25 -9.49 -23.11 -12.61
N PHE A 26 -10.73 -23.62 -12.80
CA PHE A 26 -11.73 -23.79 -11.75
C PHE A 26 -12.34 -25.20 -11.72
N THR A 27 -11.58 -26.19 -12.15
CA THR A 27 -11.96 -27.62 -12.12
C THR A 27 -12.25 -28.16 -10.71
N ASP A 28 -11.80 -27.46 -9.67
CA ASP A 28 -12.06 -27.79 -8.27
C ASP A 28 -13.29 -27.09 -7.69
N ALA A 29 -14.01 -26.30 -8.48
CA ALA A 29 -15.16 -25.54 -8.00
C ALA A 29 -16.33 -26.46 -7.63
N VAL A 30 -16.72 -26.45 -6.36
CA VAL A 30 -17.81 -27.27 -5.82
C VAL A 30 -19.07 -26.43 -5.60
N PRO A 31 -20.28 -26.97 -5.85
CA PRO A 31 -21.52 -26.24 -5.61
C PRO A 31 -21.69 -25.96 -4.11
N VAL A 32 -22.13 -24.75 -3.76
CA VAL A 32 -22.34 -24.33 -2.37
C VAL A 32 -23.73 -23.74 -2.16
N SER A 33 -24.19 -23.76 -0.91
CA SER A 33 -25.46 -23.13 -0.55
C SER A 33 -25.35 -21.60 -0.51
N ASN A 34 -26.47 -20.90 -0.68
CA ASN A 34 -26.52 -19.45 -0.52
C ASN A 34 -26.15 -19.00 0.89
N LYS A 35 -26.31 -19.84 1.90
CA LYS A 35 -25.87 -19.54 3.28
C LYS A 35 -24.35 -19.49 3.38
N ILE A 36 -23.66 -20.49 2.82
CA ILE A 36 -22.18 -20.53 2.76
C ILE A 36 -21.68 -19.31 1.99
N PHE A 37 -22.29 -19.01 0.84
CA PHE A 37 -21.96 -17.80 0.10
C PHE A 37 -22.18 -16.54 0.94
N ALA A 38 -23.34 -16.35 1.56
CA ALA A 38 -23.64 -15.13 2.33
C ALA A 38 -22.69 -14.94 3.52
N GLU A 39 -22.30 -16.01 4.20
CA GLU A 39 -21.40 -15.98 5.34
C GLU A 39 -19.96 -15.71 4.92
N PHE A 40 -19.48 -16.40 3.90
CA PHE A 40 -18.07 -16.42 3.54
C PHE A 40 -17.73 -15.56 2.33
N PHE A 41 -18.67 -14.95 1.61
CA PHE A 41 -18.33 -14.15 0.41
C PHE A 41 -17.42 -12.97 0.76
N ILE A 42 -17.59 -12.40 1.95
CA ILE A 42 -16.66 -11.44 2.54
C ILE A 42 -15.28 -12.10 2.72
N GLY A 43 -14.20 -11.41 2.31
CA GLY A 43 -12.85 -11.99 2.37
C GLY A 43 -12.29 -12.07 3.79
N GLU A 44 -12.78 -11.20 4.67
CA GLU A 44 -12.38 -11.09 6.07
C GLU A 44 -13.61 -10.86 6.95
N ASN A 45 -13.59 -11.42 8.16
CA ASN A 45 -14.65 -11.29 9.15
C ASN A 45 -14.05 -11.40 10.56
N ASP A 46 -14.27 -10.39 11.41
CA ASP A 46 -13.88 -10.41 12.82
C ASP A 46 -12.41 -10.81 13.08
N GLY A 47 -11.47 -10.21 12.33
CA GLY A 47 -10.04 -10.51 12.42
C GLY A 47 -9.62 -11.87 11.85
N LYS A 48 -10.53 -12.54 11.14
CA LYS A 48 -10.28 -13.81 10.46
C LYS A 48 -10.32 -13.60 8.96
N ARG A 49 -9.48 -14.34 8.24
CA ARG A 49 -9.49 -14.41 6.77
C ARG A 49 -10.16 -15.69 6.31
N ARG A 50 -10.84 -15.62 5.17
CA ARG A 50 -11.38 -16.83 4.52
C ARG A 50 -10.23 -17.64 3.97
N VAL A 51 -10.20 -18.93 4.28
CA VAL A 51 -9.25 -19.90 3.73
C VAL A 51 -10.00 -21.12 3.19
N PRO A 52 -9.41 -21.88 2.26
CA PRO A 52 -9.92 -23.20 1.93
C PRO A 52 -9.74 -24.15 3.13
N GLY A 53 -10.85 -24.63 3.67
CA GLY A 53 -10.88 -25.66 4.69
C GLY A 53 -10.45 -27.03 4.15
N THR A 54 -10.18 -27.95 5.07
CA THR A 54 -9.75 -29.33 4.74
C THR A 54 -10.82 -30.15 3.99
N ASP A 55 -12.07 -29.72 4.07
CA ASP A 55 -13.23 -30.28 3.37
C ASP A 55 -13.45 -29.67 1.97
N GLY A 56 -12.59 -28.74 1.54
CA GLY A 56 -12.70 -28.03 0.27
C GLY A 56 -13.74 -26.91 0.27
N LEU A 57 -14.36 -26.62 1.42
CA LEU A 57 -15.27 -25.50 1.62
C LEU A 57 -14.55 -24.32 2.29
N PRO A 58 -15.09 -23.10 2.23
CA PRO A 58 -14.48 -21.98 2.92
C PRO A 58 -14.58 -22.14 4.44
N SER A 59 -13.52 -21.75 5.14
CA SER A 59 -13.44 -21.68 6.60
C SER A 59 -12.81 -20.36 7.04
N TRP A 60 -13.00 -19.99 8.30
CA TRP A 60 -12.39 -18.81 8.90
C TRP A 60 -11.10 -19.20 9.64
N GLU A 61 -10.00 -18.55 9.30
CA GLU A 61 -8.72 -18.68 10.00
C GLU A 61 -8.34 -17.34 10.62
N GLU A 62 -7.86 -17.33 11.86
CA GLU A 62 -7.34 -16.12 12.49
C GLU A 62 -6.20 -15.55 11.64
N ILE A 63 -6.25 -14.25 11.35
CA ILE A 63 -5.17 -13.58 10.65
C ILE A 63 -3.98 -13.61 11.61
N PRO A 64 -2.86 -14.28 11.26
CA PRO A 64 -1.69 -14.28 12.12
C PRO A 64 -1.20 -12.84 12.26
N PRO A 65 -0.69 -12.45 13.43
CA PRO A 65 -0.04 -11.15 13.57
C PRO A 65 1.11 -11.05 12.56
N PRO A 66 1.36 -9.87 11.98
CA PRO A 66 2.50 -9.67 11.09
C PRO A 66 3.81 -10.08 11.79
N THR A 67 4.68 -10.70 11.02
CA THR A 67 6.04 -11.04 11.45
C THR A 67 6.89 -9.77 11.64
N GLU A 68 8.01 -9.86 12.36
CA GLU A 68 8.93 -8.74 12.52
C GLU A 68 9.45 -8.22 11.17
N ASP A 69 9.72 -9.12 10.22
CA ASP A 69 10.14 -8.76 8.86
C ASP A 69 9.04 -8.02 8.09
N GLU A 70 7.77 -8.44 8.23
CA GLU A 70 6.63 -7.74 7.62
C GLU A 70 6.42 -6.36 8.27
N LEU A 71 6.51 -6.25 9.59
CA LEU A 71 6.42 -4.97 10.30
C LEU A 71 7.55 -4.02 9.86
N HIS A 72 8.77 -4.54 9.72
CA HIS A 72 9.89 -3.76 9.22
C HIS A 72 9.66 -3.30 7.78
N ALA A 73 9.21 -4.18 6.88
CA ALA A 73 8.90 -3.82 5.50
C ALA A 73 7.80 -2.74 5.40
N ILE A 74 6.76 -2.82 6.25
CA ILE A 74 5.73 -1.78 6.37
C ILE A 74 6.37 -0.46 6.80
N ALA A 75 7.20 -0.46 7.84
CA ALA A 75 7.86 0.73 8.35
C ALA A 75 8.79 1.38 7.30
N VAL A 76 9.54 0.58 6.54
CA VAL A 76 10.38 1.06 5.43
C VAL A 76 9.53 1.71 4.34
N GLN A 77 8.40 1.10 3.97
CA GLN A 77 7.48 1.66 2.98
C GLN A 77 6.86 2.98 3.44
N GLU A 78 6.49 3.09 4.71
CA GLU A 78 6.01 4.34 5.31
C GLU A 78 7.09 5.43 5.32
N ALA A 79 8.34 5.07 5.64
CA ALA A 79 9.46 5.98 5.59
C ALA A 79 9.73 6.50 4.16
N GLU A 80 9.69 5.63 3.14
CA GLU A 80 9.81 6.04 1.74
C GLU A 80 8.68 6.98 1.31
N ASN A 81 7.44 6.70 1.71
CA ASN A 81 6.30 7.57 1.43
C ASN A 81 6.50 8.96 2.07
N LYS A 82 6.94 9.02 3.33
CA LYS A 82 7.27 10.27 4.01
C LYS A 82 8.40 11.03 3.31
N LYS A 83 9.46 10.33 2.88
CA LYS A 83 10.57 10.92 2.10
C LYS A 83 10.06 11.56 0.81
N ALA A 84 9.19 10.87 0.07
CA ALA A 84 8.58 11.39 -1.15
C ALA A 84 7.72 12.63 -0.87
N GLN A 85 6.91 12.62 0.19
CA GLN A 85 6.10 13.76 0.60
C GLN A 85 6.96 15.00 0.93
N LEU A 86 8.01 14.84 1.74
CA LEU A 86 8.91 15.94 2.13
C LEU A 86 9.68 16.51 0.93
N LEU A 87 10.03 15.66 -0.05
CA LEU A 87 10.65 16.10 -1.30
C LEU A 87 9.66 16.89 -2.17
N ALA A 88 8.40 16.47 -2.25
CA ALA A 88 7.36 17.20 -2.97
C ALA A 88 7.10 18.56 -2.32
N GLU A 89 7.01 18.61 -0.99
CA GLU A 89 6.88 19.86 -0.23
C GLU A 89 8.06 20.81 -0.49
N SER A 90 9.29 20.28 -0.51
CA SER A 90 10.48 21.07 -0.82
C SER A 90 10.47 21.63 -2.24
N ALA A 91 9.91 20.88 -3.20
CA ALA A 91 9.76 21.35 -4.59
C ALA A 91 8.69 22.44 -4.70
N GLU A 92 7.60 22.33 -3.94
CA GLU A 92 6.55 23.34 -3.88
C GLU A 92 7.07 24.65 -3.27
N ALA A 93 7.77 24.57 -2.13
CA ALA A 93 8.28 25.73 -1.40
C ALA A 93 9.21 26.62 -2.24
N VAL A 94 9.90 26.05 -3.23
CA VAL A 94 10.84 26.79 -4.09
C VAL A 94 10.28 27.14 -5.46
N ARG A 95 9.04 26.76 -5.78
CA ARG A 95 8.50 26.82 -7.15
C ARG A 95 8.51 28.25 -7.71
N GLU A 96 8.04 29.23 -6.95
CA GLU A 96 7.96 30.63 -7.39
C GLU A 96 9.35 31.23 -7.61
N TRP A 97 10.28 30.96 -6.69
CA TRP A 97 11.65 31.43 -6.77
C TRP A 97 12.46 30.84 -7.93
N GLN A 98 12.06 29.70 -8.52
CA GLN A 98 12.76 29.14 -9.67
C GLN A 98 12.72 30.06 -10.88
N THR A 99 11.56 30.69 -11.13
CA THR A 99 11.38 31.63 -12.24
C THR A 99 12.18 32.89 -12.00
N ASP A 100 12.10 33.47 -10.80
CA ASP A 100 12.84 34.68 -10.44
C ASP A 100 14.36 34.46 -10.46
N LEU A 101 14.81 33.28 -10.03
CA LEU A 101 16.21 32.89 -10.09
C LEU A 101 16.70 32.74 -11.54
N LEU A 102 15.89 32.14 -12.41
CA LEU A 102 16.21 31.96 -13.83
C LEU A 102 16.30 33.31 -14.57
N LEU A 103 15.40 34.24 -14.24
CA LEU A 103 15.38 35.59 -14.79
C LEU A 103 16.43 36.52 -14.15
N GLY A 104 17.07 36.10 -13.07
CA GLY A 104 18.07 36.88 -12.34
C GLY A 104 17.49 38.03 -11.52
N ILE A 105 16.20 37.98 -11.19
CA ILE A 105 15.46 39.03 -10.46
C ILE A 105 15.15 38.69 -9.00
N ILE A 106 15.54 37.49 -8.55
CA ILE A 106 15.31 37.02 -7.18
C ILE A 106 16.01 37.93 -6.15
N SER A 107 15.34 38.19 -5.02
CA SER A 107 15.92 38.92 -3.90
C SER A 107 17.03 38.10 -3.20
N ASP A 108 17.98 38.75 -2.53
CA ASP A 108 19.02 38.04 -1.76
C ASP A 108 18.42 37.17 -0.64
N GLN A 109 17.30 37.63 -0.04
CA GLN A 109 16.57 36.90 1.00
C GLN A 109 15.95 35.60 0.44
N ASP A 110 15.23 35.69 -0.67
CA ASP A 110 14.59 34.53 -1.29
C ASP A 110 15.61 33.56 -1.88
N LYS A 111 16.73 34.07 -2.39
CA LYS A 111 17.86 33.25 -2.84
C LYS A 111 18.47 32.45 -1.68
N ALA A 112 18.63 33.04 -0.50
CA ALA A 112 19.11 32.33 0.68
C ALA A 112 18.13 31.22 1.10
N ARG A 113 16.82 31.50 1.09
CA ARG A 113 15.77 30.51 1.36
C ARG A 113 15.77 29.37 0.33
N PHE A 114 15.87 29.69 -0.95
CA PHE A 114 15.99 28.71 -2.04
C PHE A 114 17.17 27.75 -1.82
N ILE A 115 18.35 28.28 -1.45
CA ILE A 115 19.54 27.48 -1.15
C ILE A 115 19.29 26.55 0.06
N GLY A 116 18.64 27.06 1.11
CA GLY A 116 18.25 26.27 2.29
C GLY A 116 17.37 25.08 1.91
N TRP A 117 16.29 25.32 1.16
CA TRP A 117 15.38 24.28 0.67
C TRP A 117 16.02 23.27 -0.28
N ARG A 118 16.90 23.72 -1.18
CA ARG A 118 17.68 22.81 -2.04
C ARG A 118 18.63 21.93 -1.24
N SER A 119 19.25 22.48 -0.19
CA SER A 119 20.14 21.72 0.70
C SER A 119 19.36 20.70 1.52
N TYR A 120 18.18 21.08 2.04
CA TYR A 120 17.26 20.19 2.71
C TYR A 120 16.81 19.02 1.82
N ALA A 121 16.38 19.31 0.58
CA ALA A 121 16.00 18.27 -0.38
C ALA A 121 17.15 17.30 -0.69
N LYS A 122 18.41 17.77 -0.74
CA LYS A 122 19.58 16.89 -0.89
C LYS A 122 19.78 15.99 0.32
N LYS A 123 19.65 16.54 1.55
CA LYS A 123 19.72 15.75 2.78
C LYS A 123 18.63 14.69 2.82
N LEU A 124 17.38 15.06 2.49
CA LEU A 124 16.26 14.12 2.39
C LEU A 124 16.55 12.96 1.44
N LYS A 125 17.09 13.22 0.24
CA LYS A 125 17.46 12.16 -0.72
C LYS A 125 18.48 11.17 -0.15
N ALA A 126 19.38 11.64 0.70
CA ALA A 126 20.42 10.84 1.34
C ALA A 126 19.93 10.10 2.61
N VAL A 127 18.70 10.34 3.08
CA VAL A 127 18.12 9.59 4.21
C VAL A 127 17.98 8.13 3.81
N ASP A 128 18.54 7.25 4.64
CA ASP A 128 18.39 5.80 4.53
C ASP A 128 17.13 5.35 5.29
N THR A 129 16.11 4.97 4.54
CA THR A 129 14.81 4.51 5.04
C THR A 129 14.80 3.06 5.46
N SER A 130 15.83 2.27 5.08
CA SER A 130 15.96 0.87 5.49
C SER A 130 16.21 0.71 6.99
N THR A 131 16.52 1.81 7.68
CA THR A 131 16.68 1.87 9.14
C THR A 131 15.36 2.04 9.89
N ALA A 132 14.22 2.00 9.19
CA ALA A 132 12.91 2.14 9.81
C ALA A 132 12.64 1.08 10.89
N PRO A 133 11.95 1.43 11.98
CA PRO A 133 11.25 2.71 12.21
C PRO A 133 12.14 3.89 12.66
N ASP A 134 13.42 3.65 12.94
CA ASP A 134 14.35 4.62 13.57
C ASP A 134 14.99 5.61 12.56
N VAL A 135 14.19 6.14 11.63
CA VAL A 135 14.66 7.08 10.61
C VAL A 135 14.78 8.50 11.17
N THR A 136 15.99 9.08 11.09
CA THR A 136 16.23 10.49 11.44
C THR A 136 15.98 11.40 10.24
N TRP A 137 15.06 12.35 10.39
CA TRP A 137 14.71 13.31 9.35
C TRP A 137 15.48 14.62 9.52
N PRO A 138 15.98 15.24 8.43
CA PRO A 138 16.60 16.55 8.52
C PRO A 138 15.60 17.64 8.96
N ASP A 139 16.09 18.69 9.59
CA ASP A 139 15.26 19.85 9.95
C ASP A 139 14.83 20.65 8.72
N LYS A 140 13.57 21.06 8.74
CA LYS A 140 12.97 21.89 7.70
C LYS A 140 13.56 23.32 7.75
N PRO A 141 13.90 23.93 6.60
CA PRO A 141 14.34 25.32 6.56
C PRO A 141 13.23 26.29 7.00
N ALA A 142 13.64 27.47 7.48
CA ALA A 142 12.71 28.57 7.71
C ALA A 142 12.09 29.05 6.38
N VAL A 143 10.81 29.39 6.43
CA VAL A 143 10.05 29.96 5.31
C VAL A 143 10.39 31.42 5.09
#